data_AF-A0A519SQH6-F1
#
_entry.id   AF-A0A519SQH6-F1
#
_cell.length_a   1.000
_cell.length_b   1.000
_cell.length_c   1.000
_cell.angle_alpha   90.00
_cell.angle_beta   90.00
_cell.angle_gamma   90.00
#
_symmetry.space_group_name_H-M   'P 1'
#
loop_
_entity.id
_entity.type
_entity.pdbx_description
1 polymer ?
#
loop_
_entity_poly.entity_id
_entity_poly.type
_entity_poly.pdbx_seq_one_letter_code
_entity_poly.pdbx_strand_id
1 'polypeptide(L)'
;MSATNLLAKYADRNNTSNLLVPVPQPHYYLTAGALFPLSDGLVFKPTFLLKDDIKGPTSLDINSFFLLNDKVWLGAFYRTSVTLYNKDNLQNDLIKKSAFGAMFELFVSENFRVGYSCDFSLNALRGYNFGSHEISVGVYVNKKNHSNRDRQLRCYDF
;
A
#
# COMPACT_ATOMS: atom_id res chain seq x y z
N MET A 1 -8.56 -17.04 2.50
CA MET A 1 -8.11 -17.63 1.21
C MET A 1 -9.15 -18.66 0.78
N SER A 2 -9.45 -18.77 -0.51
CA SER A 2 -10.52 -19.66 -1.02
C SER A 2 -10.05 -21.10 -1.25
N ALA A 3 -10.96 -22.08 -1.17
CA ALA A 3 -10.68 -23.50 -1.36
C ALA A 3 -10.12 -23.82 -2.77
N THR A 4 -10.43 -22.99 -3.77
CA THR A 4 -9.85 -23.05 -5.13
C THR A 4 -8.32 -23.09 -5.12
N ASN A 5 -7.70 -22.33 -4.21
CA ASN A 5 -6.24 -22.22 -4.12
C ASN A 5 -5.58 -23.49 -3.56
N LEU A 6 -6.33 -24.29 -2.81
CA LEU A 6 -5.89 -25.58 -2.29
C LEU A 6 -6.07 -26.68 -3.35
N LEU A 7 -7.21 -26.68 -4.05
CA LEU A 7 -7.50 -27.62 -5.13
C LEU A 7 -6.46 -27.53 -6.26
N ALA A 8 -6.08 -26.31 -6.63
CA ALA A 8 -5.02 -26.05 -7.61
C ALA A 8 -3.68 -26.72 -7.25
N LYS A 9 -3.27 -26.63 -5.98
CA LYS A 9 -2.02 -27.25 -5.48
C LYS A 9 -2.08 -28.77 -5.38
N TYR A 10 -3.28 -29.36 -5.33
CA TYR A 10 -3.44 -30.81 -5.31
C TYR A 10 -3.43 -31.40 -6.73
N ALA A 11 -4.09 -30.74 -7.69
CA ALA A 11 -4.15 -31.17 -9.09
C ALA A 11 -2.76 -31.19 -9.76
N ASP A 12 -1.97 -30.13 -9.56
CA ASP A 12 -0.61 -29.97 -10.08
C ASP A 12 0.33 -31.14 -9.70
N ARG A 13 0.13 -31.75 -8.52
CA ARG A 13 0.99 -32.81 -7.98
C ARG A 13 0.84 -34.17 -8.70
N ASN A 14 -0.27 -34.40 -9.40
CA ASN A 14 -0.61 -35.72 -9.95
C ASN A 14 -0.41 -35.85 -11.48
N ASN A 15 0.27 -34.89 -12.11
CA ASN A 15 0.93 -35.04 -13.41
C ASN A 15 0.04 -35.56 -14.57
N THR A 16 -0.95 -34.74 -14.98
CA THR A 16 -1.73 -34.96 -16.21
C THR A 16 -1.64 -33.77 -17.16
N SER A 17 -1.53 -34.09 -18.46
CA SER A 17 -1.15 -33.16 -19.53
C SER A 17 -2.07 -31.94 -19.70
N ASN A 18 -1.46 -30.79 -20.02
CA ASN A 18 -2.09 -29.59 -20.58
C ASN A 18 -3.16 -28.86 -19.74
N LEU A 19 -3.25 -29.08 -18.42
CA LEU A 19 -4.03 -28.19 -17.54
C LEU A 19 -3.16 -27.02 -17.04
N LEU A 20 -3.29 -25.86 -17.69
CA LEU A 20 -2.69 -24.58 -17.25
C LEU A 20 -3.41 -24.01 -16.01
N VAL A 21 -3.31 -24.69 -14.87
CA VAL A 21 -3.87 -24.22 -13.59
C VAL A 21 -2.92 -23.19 -12.97
N PRO A 22 -3.36 -21.94 -12.73
CA PRO A 22 -2.51 -20.95 -12.08
C PRO A 22 -2.33 -21.28 -10.59
N VAL A 23 -1.29 -22.03 -10.25
CA VAL A 23 -0.95 -22.37 -8.85
C VAL A 23 -0.62 -21.09 -8.07
N PRO A 24 -1.39 -20.71 -7.03
CA PRO A 24 -1.15 -19.47 -6.31
C PRO A 24 0.17 -19.53 -5.52
N GLN A 25 1.05 -18.59 -5.81
CA GLN A 25 2.39 -18.53 -5.23
C GLN A 25 2.38 -17.70 -3.93
N PRO A 26 3.28 -17.97 -2.98
CA PRO A 26 3.43 -17.11 -1.81
C PRO A 26 3.94 -15.72 -2.22
N HIS A 27 3.27 -14.69 -1.71
CA HIS A 27 3.77 -13.33 -1.70
C HIS A 27 3.99 -12.92 -0.24
N TYR A 28 5.17 -12.42 0.08
CA TYR A 28 5.54 -11.97 1.42
C TYR A 28 5.44 -10.45 1.50
N TYR A 29 4.77 -9.96 2.54
CA TYR A 29 4.57 -8.54 2.79
C TYR A 29 5.17 -8.19 4.16
N LEU A 30 6.18 -7.32 4.17
CA LEU A 30 6.80 -6.81 5.38
C LEU A 30 6.60 -5.30 5.43
N THR A 31 5.81 -4.85 6.40
CA THR A 31 5.54 -3.43 6.65
C THR A 31 6.19 -3.01 7.96
N ALA A 32 6.86 -1.87 7.98
CA ALA A 32 7.29 -1.22 9.21
C ALA A 32 7.15 0.30 9.10
N GLY A 33 7.17 0.98 10.23
CA GLY A 33 7.02 2.43 10.31
C GLY A 33 7.00 2.92 11.75
N ALA A 34 7.07 4.23 11.91
CA ALA A 34 7.13 4.90 13.21
C ALA A 34 6.21 6.13 13.24
N LEU A 35 6.02 6.68 14.43
CA LEU A 35 5.29 7.91 14.69
C LEU A 35 6.21 8.83 15.49
N PHE A 36 6.46 10.03 14.96
CA PHE A 36 7.34 11.04 15.55
C PHE A 36 6.53 12.32 15.74
N PRO A 37 6.02 12.62 16.95
CA PRO A 37 5.52 13.95 17.25
C PRO A 37 6.68 14.94 17.15
N LEU A 38 6.54 15.95 16.29
CA LEU A 38 7.53 17.00 16.07
C LEU A 38 7.16 18.28 16.82
N SER A 39 5.86 18.54 16.97
CA SER A 39 5.30 19.57 17.85
C SER A 39 3.86 19.22 18.21
N ASP A 40 3.26 19.99 19.11
CA ASP A 40 1.80 20.05 19.24
C ASP A 40 1.18 20.26 17.84
N GLY A 41 0.25 19.38 17.45
CA GLY A 41 -0.38 19.43 16.15
C GLY A 41 0.49 19.09 14.94
N LEU A 42 1.70 18.54 15.09
CA LEU A 42 2.50 18.03 13.95
C LEU A 42 3.10 16.65 14.25
N VAL A 43 2.58 15.60 13.60
CA VAL A 43 3.09 14.23 13.72
C VAL A 43 3.62 13.73 12.38
N PHE A 44 4.89 13.34 12.36
CA PHE A 44 5.52 12.70 11.20
C PHE A 44 5.44 11.18 11.29
N LYS A 45 5.01 10.54 10.20
CA LYS A 45 4.77 9.10 10.10
C LYS A 45 5.45 8.50 8.86
N PRO A 46 6.75 8.17 8.96
CA PRO A 46 7.43 7.39 7.93
C PRO A 46 7.03 5.91 8.04
N THR A 47 6.79 5.30 6.89
CA THR A 47 6.45 3.87 6.73
C THR A 47 7.14 3.31 5.49
N PHE A 48 7.40 2.01 5.48
CA PHE A 48 7.80 1.29 4.27
C PHE A 48 7.14 -0.09 4.23
N LEU A 49 6.93 -0.58 3.01
CA LEU A 49 6.31 -1.86 2.69
C LEU A 49 7.16 -2.56 1.63
N LEU A 50 7.85 -3.61 2.05
CA LEU A 50 8.57 -4.53 1.19
C LEU A 50 7.64 -5.68 0.77
N LYS A 51 7.57 -5.95 -0.53
CA LYS A 51 6.73 -6.97 -1.16
C LYS A 51 7.66 -7.92 -1.91
N ASP A 52 7.86 -9.14 -1.42
CA ASP A 52 8.58 -10.17 -2.19
C ASP A 52 7.64 -11.20 -2.79
N ASP A 53 7.94 -11.59 -4.02
CA ASP A 53 7.21 -12.58 -4.82
C ASP A 53 8.24 -13.62 -5.25
N ILE A 54 8.00 -14.90 -4.96
CA ILE A 54 8.99 -15.96 -5.21
C ILE A 54 9.45 -16.01 -6.67
N LYS A 55 8.60 -15.66 -7.65
CA LYS A 55 8.97 -15.58 -9.08
C LYS A 55 8.91 -14.16 -9.67
N GLY A 56 8.59 -13.15 -8.87
CA GLY A 56 8.55 -11.76 -9.27
C GLY A 56 9.77 -10.92 -8.83
N PRO A 57 9.94 -9.71 -9.38
CA PRO A 57 10.82 -8.71 -8.80
C PRO A 57 10.24 -8.22 -7.47
N THR A 58 11.09 -8.12 -6.44
CA THR A 58 10.68 -7.53 -5.16
C THR A 58 10.31 -6.05 -5.38
N SER A 59 9.31 -5.54 -4.65
CA SER A 59 8.92 -4.13 -4.70
C SER A 59 9.02 -3.49 -3.32
N LEU A 60 9.54 -2.27 -3.27
CA LEU A 60 9.67 -1.46 -2.06
C LEU A 60 8.85 -0.18 -2.22
N ASP A 61 7.78 -0.07 -1.41
CA ASP A 61 6.93 1.11 -1.30
C ASP A 61 7.30 1.86 -0.02
N ILE A 62 7.98 3.02 -0.13
CA ILE A 62 8.25 3.93 0.99
C ILE A 62 7.15 5.00 0.98
N ASN A 63 6.54 5.30 2.13
CA ASN A 63 5.48 6.31 2.26
C ASN A 63 5.71 7.13 3.54
N SER A 64 5.79 8.44 3.40
CA SER A 64 5.97 9.41 4.49
C SER A 64 4.77 10.33 4.59
N PHE A 65 4.14 10.40 5.75
CA PHE A 65 2.99 11.27 6.01
C PHE A 65 3.30 12.29 7.12
N PHE A 66 2.76 13.49 6.99
CA PHE A 66 2.73 14.51 8.03
C PHE A 66 1.27 14.79 8.38
N LEU A 67 0.89 14.59 9.63
CA LEU A 67 -0.44 14.92 10.16
C LEU A 67 -0.37 16.29 10.83
N LEU A 68 -1.19 17.25 10.36
CA LEU A 68 -1.29 18.61 10.88
C LEU A 68 -2.64 18.82 11.56
N ASN A 69 -2.62 19.24 12.83
CA ASN A 69 -3.77 19.55 13.68
C ASN A 69 -4.90 18.50 13.65
N ASP A 70 -4.52 17.21 13.52
CA ASP A 70 -5.39 16.03 13.35
C ASP A 70 -6.45 16.14 12.23
N LYS A 71 -6.22 17.05 11.27
CA LYS A 71 -7.18 17.41 10.22
C LYS A 71 -6.63 17.29 8.81
N VAL A 72 -5.33 17.50 8.62
CA VAL A 72 -4.69 17.53 7.30
C VAL A 72 -3.56 16.52 7.23
N TRP A 73 -3.51 15.67 6.21
CA TRP A 73 -2.30 14.95 5.84
C TRP A 73 -1.59 15.68 4.71
N LEU A 74 -0.27 15.73 4.79
CA LEU A 74 0.58 15.81 3.61
C LEU A 74 1.39 14.53 3.51
N GLY A 75 1.09 13.71 2.51
CA GLY A 75 1.79 12.46 2.20
C GLY A 75 2.71 12.60 0.99
N ALA A 76 3.80 11.85 0.99
CA ALA A 76 4.59 11.55 -0.19
C ALA A 76 4.93 10.05 -0.19
N PHE A 77 5.08 9.46 -1.36
CA PHE A 77 5.47 8.07 -1.49
C PHE A 77 6.43 7.85 -2.67
N TYR A 78 7.22 6.79 -2.55
CA TYR A 78 8.20 6.36 -3.53
C TYR A 78 8.15 4.83 -3.65
N ARG A 79 7.79 4.36 -4.83
CA ARG A 79 7.68 2.94 -5.20
C ARG A 79 8.83 2.59 -6.12
N THR A 80 9.60 1.55 -5.80
CA THR A 80 10.70 1.07 -6.63
C THR A 80 10.76 -0.46 -6.68
N SER A 81 11.04 -1.02 -7.86
CA SER A 81 11.32 -2.45 -8.02
C SER A 81 12.80 -2.75 -7.78
N VAL A 82 13.07 -3.68 -6.85
CA VAL A 82 14.41 -4.11 -6.43
C VAL A 82 14.53 -5.60 -6.62
N THR A 83 15.66 -6.08 -7.15
CA THR A 83 15.96 -7.52 -7.20
C THR A 83 16.80 -7.87 -5.97
N LEU A 84 16.18 -8.43 -4.92
CA LEU A 84 16.89 -8.76 -3.67
C LEU A 84 17.90 -9.91 -3.81
N TYR A 85 17.62 -10.87 -4.69
CA TYR A 85 18.43 -12.06 -4.93
C TYR A 85 18.44 -12.38 -6.42
N ASN A 86 19.53 -12.98 -6.90
CA ASN A 86 19.56 -13.59 -8.23
C ASN A 86 18.55 -14.75 -8.26
N LYS A 87 17.41 -14.51 -8.90
CA LYS A 87 16.40 -15.52 -9.21
C LYS A 87 16.66 -15.93 -10.66
N ASP A 88 17.18 -17.12 -10.91
CA ASP A 88 17.61 -17.57 -12.27
C ASP A 88 16.47 -17.66 -13.31
N ASN A 89 15.23 -17.38 -12.89
CA ASN A 89 14.02 -17.33 -13.70
C ASN A 89 13.57 -15.88 -14.04
N LEU A 90 14.26 -14.86 -13.53
CA LEU A 90 14.02 -13.45 -13.88
C LEU A 90 14.88 -13.07 -15.10
N GLN A 91 14.26 -12.46 -16.11
CA GLN A 91 14.97 -11.97 -17.29
C GLN A 91 15.94 -10.83 -16.89
N ASN A 92 17.16 -10.86 -17.42
CA ASN A 92 18.20 -9.89 -17.07
C ASN A 92 17.86 -8.44 -17.45
N ASP A 93 16.93 -8.22 -18.38
CA ASP A 93 16.47 -6.90 -18.84
C ASP A 93 15.18 -6.42 -18.14
N LEU A 94 15.10 -6.63 -16.82
CA LEU A 94 13.98 -6.16 -16.02
C LEU A 94 14.02 -4.63 -15.86
N ILE A 95 13.15 -3.95 -16.60
CA ILE A 95 12.85 -2.52 -16.44
C ILE A 95 12.45 -2.26 -14.98
N LYS A 96 13.40 -1.74 -14.18
CA LYS A 96 13.19 -1.36 -12.78
C LYS A 96 12.13 -0.27 -12.71
N LYS A 97 10.92 -0.60 -12.23
CA LYS A 97 9.81 0.36 -12.18
C LYS A 97 9.91 1.24 -10.94
N SER A 98 10.36 2.47 -11.15
CA SER A 98 10.29 3.56 -10.17
C SER A 98 9.07 4.46 -10.43
N ALA A 99 8.40 4.88 -9.37
CA ALA A 99 7.36 5.89 -9.37
C ALA A 99 7.40 6.68 -8.06
N PHE A 100 7.03 7.95 -8.10
CA PHE A 100 6.89 8.79 -6.91
C PHE A 100 5.53 9.48 -6.96
N GLY A 101 5.06 9.97 -5.82
CA GLY A 101 3.84 10.75 -5.80
C GLY A 101 3.62 11.49 -4.50
N ALA A 102 2.59 12.33 -4.53
CA ALA A 102 2.13 13.11 -3.40
C ALA A 102 0.68 12.72 -3.06
N MET A 103 0.34 12.83 -1.78
CA MET A 103 -1.01 12.59 -1.27
C MET A 103 -1.40 13.74 -0.34
N PHE A 104 -2.67 14.05 -0.31
CA PHE A 104 -3.27 15.03 0.59
C PHE A 104 -4.53 14.40 1.19
N GLU A 105 -4.73 14.54 2.50
CA GLU A 105 -5.96 14.12 3.18
C GLU A 105 -6.52 15.30 3.96
N LEU A 106 -7.84 15.45 3.99
CA LEU A 106 -8.54 16.49 4.73
C LEU A 106 -9.76 15.89 5.43
N PHE A 107 -9.74 15.92 6.76
CA PHE A 107 -10.88 15.59 7.61
C PHE A 107 -11.69 16.86 7.86
N VAL A 108 -12.73 17.06 7.04
CA VAL A 108 -13.67 18.19 7.17
C VAL A 108 -14.57 18.01 8.40
N SER A 109 -14.79 16.76 8.81
CA SER A 109 -15.52 16.38 10.02
C SER A 109 -15.11 14.95 10.43
N GLU A 110 -15.41 14.54 11.66
CA GLU A 110 -15.09 13.17 12.13
C GLU A 110 -15.74 12.06 11.28
N ASN A 111 -16.82 12.39 10.57
CA ASN A 111 -17.53 11.50 9.66
C ASN A 111 -17.15 11.65 8.18
N PHE A 112 -16.32 12.63 7.80
CA PHE A 112 -16.07 12.97 6.39
C PHE A 112 -14.61 13.33 6.09
N ARG A 113 -13.99 12.49 5.25
CA ARG A 113 -12.64 12.62 4.71
C ARG A 113 -12.71 12.85 3.21
N VAL A 114 -11.95 13.82 2.71
CA VAL A 114 -11.59 13.93 1.29
C VAL A 114 -10.09 13.71 1.17
N GLY A 115 -9.63 13.09 0.10
CA GLY A 115 -8.22 12.96 -0.22
C GLY A 115 -7.93 13.10 -1.70
N TYR A 116 -6.72 13.50 -2.03
CA TYR A 116 -6.23 13.66 -3.40
C TYR A 116 -4.84 13.03 -3.50
N SER A 117 -4.63 12.19 -4.50
CA SER A 117 -3.35 11.54 -4.79
C SER A 117 -2.89 11.86 -6.21
N CYS A 118 -1.57 11.98 -6.38
CA CYS A 118 -0.95 12.27 -7.65
C CYS A 118 0.29 11.40 -7.86
N ASP A 119 0.25 10.54 -8.89
CA ASP A 119 1.22 9.48 -9.15
C ASP A 119 2.03 9.77 -10.42
N PHE A 120 3.35 9.93 -10.27
CA PHE A 120 4.29 10.20 -11.36
C PHE A 120 5.26 9.01 -11.57
N SER A 121 5.16 8.35 -12.72
CA SER A 121 6.10 7.29 -13.10
C SER A 121 7.42 7.85 -13.64
N LEU A 122 8.56 7.32 -13.16
CA LEU A 122 9.91 7.82 -13.50
C LEU A 122 10.57 7.08 -14.70
N ASN A 123 9.94 6.03 -15.20
CA ASN A 123 10.55 5.08 -16.14
C ASN A 123 10.51 5.57 -17.60
N ALA A 124 11.22 4.87 -18.50
CA ALA A 124 11.35 5.23 -19.91
C ALA A 124 10.03 5.41 -20.71
N LEU A 125 8.89 4.97 -20.17
CA LEU A 125 7.53 5.24 -20.67
C LEU A 125 7.01 6.67 -20.34
N ARG A 126 7.89 7.57 -19.88
CA ARG A 126 7.62 8.99 -19.57
C ARG A 126 7.03 9.80 -20.73
N GLY A 127 7.11 9.30 -21.97
CA GLY A 127 6.48 9.89 -23.15
C GLY A 127 4.99 9.60 -23.34
N TYR A 128 4.34 8.83 -22.46
CA TYR A 128 2.91 8.47 -22.61
C TYR A 128 2.06 8.62 -21.35
N ASN A 129 2.65 8.64 -20.14
CA ASN A 129 1.91 8.86 -18.89
C ASN A 129 2.24 10.25 -18.32
N PHE A 130 1.26 11.16 -18.38
CA PHE A 130 1.37 12.54 -17.87
C PHE A 130 1.22 12.65 -16.34
N GLY A 131 1.09 11.52 -15.65
CA GLY A 131 0.75 11.41 -14.24
C GLY A 131 -0.72 11.03 -14.05
N SER A 132 -1.02 10.29 -12.99
CA SER A 132 -2.40 10.00 -12.59
C SER A 132 -2.84 10.97 -11.50
N HIS A 133 -4.11 11.39 -11.56
CA HIS A 133 -4.76 12.19 -10.53
C HIS A 133 -5.96 11.41 -10.00
N GLU A 134 -5.95 11.10 -8.70
CA GLU A 134 -6.99 10.32 -8.05
C GLU A 134 -7.64 11.13 -6.93
N ILE A 135 -8.97 11.07 -6.85
CA ILE A 135 -9.77 11.71 -5.80
C ILE A 135 -10.41 10.60 -4.97
N SER A 136 -10.23 10.66 -3.65
CA SER A 136 -10.84 9.74 -2.69
C SER A 136 -11.79 10.47 -1.76
N VAL A 137 -12.91 9.84 -1.42
CA VAL A 137 -13.88 10.36 -0.46
C VAL A 137 -14.27 9.23 0.49
N GLY A 138 -14.17 9.47 1.79
CA GLY A 138 -14.48 8.51 2.85
C GLY A 138 -15.55 9.03 3.79
N VAL A 139 -16.59 8.23 4.01
CA VAL A 139 -17.69 8.52 4.94
C VAL A 139 -17.67 7.50 6.08
N TYR A 140 -17.42 7.96 7.31
CA TYR A 140 -17.44 7.09 8.50
C TYR A 140 -18.84 7.03 9.09
N VAL A 141 -19.57 5.95 8.82
CA VAL A 141 -20.96 5.75 9.29
C VAL A 141 -20.98 5.27 10.74
N ASN A 142 -20.76 6.19 11.69
CA ASN A 142 -20.94 5.93 13.11
C ASN A 142 -22.43 5.80 13.45
N LYS A 143 -22.91 4.56 13.57
CA LYS A 143 -24.27 4.25 14.02
C LYS A 143 -24.42 4.64 15.49
N LYS A 144 -25.16 5.72 15.79
CA LYS A 144 -25.50 6.14 17.16
C LYS A 144 -26.39 5.10 17.86
N ASN A 145 -25.79 4.08 18.44
CA ASN A 145 -26.44 3.26 19.45
C ASN A 145 -26.51 4.09 20.75
N HIS A 146 -27.72 4.40 21.21
CA HIS A 146 -27.93 4.95 22.55
C HIS A 146 -27.68 3.86 23.61
N SER A 147 -26.42 3.69 24.01
CA SER A 147 -26.05 3.04 25.27
C SER A 147 -24.98 3.86 25.97
N ASN A 148 -25.06 3.92 27.29
CA ASN A 148 -24.17 4.71 28.13
C ASN A 148 -22.94 3.88 28.53
N ARG A 149 -21.75 4.51 28.62
CA ARG A 149 -20.41 3.88 28.69
C ARG A 149 -20.10 3.05 27.42
N ASP A 150 -19.01 3.29 26.69
CA ASP A 150 -17.65 3.51 27.19
C ASP A 150 -16.91 4.71 26.56
N ARG A 151 -15.83 5.12 27.22
CA ARG A 151 -14.82 6.02 26.62
C ARG A 151 -14.12 5.27 25.50
N GLN A 152 -14.43 5.61 24.25
CA GLN A 152 -13.71 5.09 23.09
C GLN A 152 -12.24 5.53 23.18
N LEU A 153 -11.34 4.57 23.44
CA LEU A 153 -9.91 4.79 23.51
C LEU A 153 -9.36 5.23 22.15
N ARG A 154 -9.23 6.55 21.96
CA ARG A 154 -8.30 7.10 20.97
C ARG A 154 -6.90 6.84 21.50
N CYS A 155 -6.16 5.91 20.89
CA CYS A 155 -4.76 5.67 21.25
C CYS A 155 -3.83 6.75 20.66
N TYR A 156 -4.18 8.01 20.92
CA TYR A 156 -3.45 9.25 20.64
C TYR A 156 -3.89 10.28 21.70
N ASP A 157 -3.40 10.10 22.91
CA ASP A 157 -3.28 11.16 23.91
C ASP A 157 -1.78 11.50 24.01
N PHE A 158 -1.45 12.79 24.14
CA PHE A 158 -0.11 13.32 24.42
C PHE A 158 -0.14 14.07 25.75
#